data_AF-A0A535YJ38-F1
#
_entry.id   AF-A0A535YJ38-F1
#
_cell.length_a   1.000
_cell.length_b   1.000
_cell.length_c   1.000
_cell.angle_alpha   90.00
_cell.angle_beta   90.00
_cell.angle_gamma   90.00
#
_symmetry.space_group_name_H-M   'P 1'
#
loop_
_entity.id
_entity.type
_entity.pdbx_description
1 polymer ?
#
loop_
_entity_poly.entity_id
_entity_poly.type
_entity_poly.pdbx_seq_one_letter_code
_entity_poly.pdbx_strand_id
1 'polypeptide(L)'
;MPARVHPDVPGEARLAKKVGARIRALRKKKKLTMAELGTDRRGQVYFEKQYVWKMETGRVTPSLAALSHIAKRLGVRLAALLRDL
;
A
#
# COMPACT_ATOMS: atom_id res chain seq x y z
N MET A 1 10.18 -13.25 -8.68
CA MET A 1 8.84 -12.99 -9.27
C MET A 1 8.29 -11.69 -8.68
N PRO A 2 7.75 -10.74 -9.47
CA PRO A 2 7.09 -9.59 -8.86
C PRO A 2 5.93 -10.10 -8.00
N ALA A 3 5.79 -9.58 -6.79
CA ALA A 3 4.62 -9.85 -5.97
C ALA A 3 3.36 -9.47 -6.79
N ARG A 4 2.48 -10.44 -6.99
CA ARG A 4 1.20 -10.33 -7.70
C ARG A 4 0.15 -10.89 -6.76
N VAL A 5 -1.07 -10.42 -6.92
CA VAL A 5 -2.23 -11.07 -6.29
C VAL A 5 -2.28 -12.52 -6.76
N HIS A 6 -2.38 -13.49 -5.86
CA HIS A 6 -2.46 -14.90 -6.23
C HIS A 6 -3.85 -15.21 -6.81
N PRO A 7 -3.95 -15.82 -8.00
CA PRO A 7 -5.24 -16.11 -8.62
C PRO A 7 -6.03 -17.17 -7.85
N ASP A 8 -5.34 -18.13 -7.22
CA ASP A 8 -5.96 -19.28 -6.58
C ASP A 8 -6.40 -19.03 -5.13
N VAL A 9 -6.13 -17.85 -4.56
CA VAL A 9 -6.57 -17.50 -3.21
C VAL A 9 -7.91 -16.77 -3.29
N PRO A 10 -9.03 -17.37 -2.84
CA PRO A 10 -10.34 -16.75 -2.95
C PRO A 10 -10.39 -15.40 -2.24
N GLY A 11 -10.86 -14.37 -2.94
CA GLY A 11 -11.07 -13.04 -2.37
C GLY A 11 -9.81 -12.17 -2.25
N GLU A 12 -8.60 -12.69 -2.51
CA GLU A 12 -7.35 -11.91 -2.38
C GLU A 12 -7.37 -10.66 -3.27
N ALA A 13 -7.81 -10.80 -4.53
CA ALA A 13 -7.92 -9.68 -5.46
C ALA A 13 -8.87 -8.58 -4.96
N ARG A 14 -9.97 -8.97 -4.31
CA ARG A 14 -10.94 -8.03 -3.74
C ARG A 14 -10.34 -7.31 -2.54
N LEU A 15 -9.64 -8.03 -1.66
CA LEU A 15 -8.95 -7.46 -0.50
C LEU A 15 -7.84 -6.50 -0.94
N ALA A 16 -6.97 -6.91 -1.87
CA ALA A 16 -5.89 -6.07 -2.40
C ALA A 16 -6.43 -4.76 -3.01
N LYS A 17 -7.54 -4.82 -3.76
CA LYS A 17 -8.21 -3.62 -4.29
C LYS A 17 -8.75 -2.72 -3.18
N LYS A 18 -9.45 -3.27 -2.18
CA LYS A 18 -9.99 -2.48 -1.04
C LYS A 18 -8.86 -1.79 -0.26
N VAL A 19 -7.82 -2.52 0.11
CA VAL A 19 -6.65 -1.99 0.84
C VAL A 19 -5.93 -0.93 0.01
N GLY A 20 -5.64 -1.22 -1.26
CA GLY A 20 -4.99 -0.29 -2.18
C GLY A 20 -5.76 1.02 -2.35
N ALA A 21 -7.09 0.94 -2.52
CA ALA A 21 -7.94 2.12 -2.62
C ALA A 21 -7.89 2.97 -1.34
N ARG A 22 -7.86 2.34 -0.16
CA ARG A 22 -7.75 3.05 1.11
C ARG A 22 -6.39 3.74 1.28
N ILE A 23 -5.30 3.06 0.94
CA ILE A 23 -3.95 3.65 0.94
C ILE A 23 -3.92 4.88 0.04
N ARG A 24 -4.47 4.77 -1.18
CA ARG A 24 -4.56 5.89 -2.13
C ARG A 24 -5.34 7.07 -1.58
N ALA A 25 -6.47 6.82 -0.94
CA ALA A 25 -7.30 7.88 -0.35
C ALA A 25 -6.54 8.62 0.77
N LEU A 26 -5.90 7.88 1.68
CA LEU A 26 -5.11 8.46 2.76
C LEU A 26 -3.88 9.22 2.24
N ARG A 27 -3.18 8.67 1.24
CA ARG A 27 -2.04 9.34 0.60
C ARG A 27 -2.43 10.68 0.01
N LYS A 28 -3.55 10.72 -0.74
CA LYS A 28 -4.09 11.96 -1.31
C LYS A 28 -4.48 12.97 -0.23
N LYS A 29 -5.12 12.53 0.86
CA LYS A 29 -5.43 13.41 2.01
C LYS A 29 -4.18 14.02 2.65
N LYS A 30 -3.06 13.28 2.66
CA LYS A 30 -1.76 13.75 3.13
C LYS A 30 -0.96 14.52 2.07
N LYS A 31 -1.50 14.72 0.87
CA LYS A 31 -0.85 15.39 -0.27
C LYS A 31 0.51 14.77 -0.66
N LEU A 32 0.71 13.48 -0.40
CA LEU A 32 1.94 12.79 -0.74
C LEU A 32 1.89 12.25 -2.18
N THR A 33 3.02 12.30 -2.89
CA THR A 33 3.21 11.56 -4.13
C THR A 33 3.41 10.07 -3.84
N MET A 34 3.28 9.22 -4.86
CA MET A 34 3.55 7.78 -4.72
C MET A 34 5.01 7.50 -4.39
N ALA A 35 5.94 8.30 -4.93
CA ALA A 35 7.36 8.18 -4.62
C ALA A 35 7.63 8.54 -3.15
N GLU A 36 7.09 9.67 -2.69
CA GLU A 36 7.23 10.11 -1.29
C GLU A 36 6.59 9.14 -0.29
N LEU A 37 5.51 8.45 -0.67
CA LEU A 37 4.90 7.45 0.20
C LEU A 37 5.82 6.24 0.43
N GLY A 38 6.60 5.86 -0.57
CA GLY A 38 7.53 4.73 -0.50
C GLY A 38 8.93 5.09 0.01
N THR A 39 9.20 6.37 0.25
CA THR A 39 10.40 6.83 0.94
C THR A 39 10.15 7.03 2.42
N ASP A 40 11.19 6.87 3.24
CA ASP A 40 11.13 7.27 4.64
C ASP A 40 11.31 8.78 4.83
N ARG A 41 11.35 9.24 6.09
CA ARG A 41 11.54 10.66 6.41
C ARG A 41 12.95 11.19 6.10
N ARG A 42 13.93 10.31 5.89
CA ARG A 42 15.32 10.63 5.56
C ARG A 42 15.56 10.59 4.05
N GLY A 43 14.54 10.25 3.26
CA GLY A 43 14.63 10.13 1.80
C GLY A 43 15.08 8.75 1.31
N GLN A 44 15.27 7.77 2.20
CA GLN A 44 15.61 6.41 1.81
C GLN A 44 14.41 5.76 1.12
N VAL A 45 14.64 5.26 -0.10
CA VAL A 45 13.62 4.57 -0.88
C VAL A 45 13.53 3.12 -0.42
N TYR A 46 12.40 2.75 0.18
CA TYR A 46 12.09 1.35 0.50
C TYR A 46 11.17 0.73 -0.55
N PHE A 47 10.28 1.53 -1.12
CA PHE A 47 9.33 1.10 -2.13
C PHE A 47 9.29 2.12 -3.26
N GLU A 48 9.61 1.67 -4.48
CA GLU A 48 9.58 2.54 -5.64
C GLU A 48 8.15 2.98 -5.99
N LYS A 49 8.04 4.13 -6.66
CA LYS A 49 6.77 4.68 -7.18
C LYS A 49 5.92 3.62 -7.90
N GLN A 50 6.53 2.76 -8.71
CA GLN A 50 5.82 1.73 -9.47
C GLN A 50 5.23 0.66 -8.55
N TYR A 51 5.93 0.27 -7.49
CA TYR A 51 5.41 -0.67 -6.49
C TYR A 51 4.21 -0.07 -5.76
N VAL A 52 4.31 1.20 -5.34
CA VAL A 52 3.21 1.93 -4.69
C VAL A 52 1.99 2.03 -5.61
N TRP A 53 2.18 2.32 -6.90
CA TRP A 53 1.08 2.31 -7.88
C TRP A 53 0.42 0.93 -8.02
N LYS A 54 1.21 -0.15 -8.13
CA LYS A 54 0.67 -1.51 -8.21
C LYS A 54 -0.17 -1.81 -6.97
N MET A 55 0.29 -1.41 -5.79
CA MET A 55 -0.40 -1.63 -4.53
C MET A 55 -1.70 -0.83 -4.46
N GLU A 56 -1.67 0.47 -4.80
CA GLU A 56 -2.86 1.32 -4.80
C GLU A 56 -3.94 0.89 -5.79
N THR A 57 -3.55 0.12 -6.80
CA THR A 57 -4.47 -0.42 -7.82
C THR A 57 -4.82 -1.89 -7.62
N GLY A 58 -4.37 -2.51 -6.51
CA GLY A 58 -4.64 -3.91 -6.20
C GLY A 58 -3.99 -4.90 -7.17
N ARG A 59 -2.92 -4.51 -7.87
CA ARG A 59 -2.13 -5.38 -8.76
C ARG A 59 -1.09 -6.22 -8.00
N VAL A 60 -0.75 -5.81 -6.79
CA VAL A 60 0.13 -6.53 -5.87
C VAL A 60 -0.51 -6.53 -4.49
N THR A 61 -0.41 -7.66 -3.81
CA THR A 61 -0.72 -7.76 -2.39
C THR A 61 0.50 -7.27 -1.60
N PRO A 62 0.36 -6.18 -0.82
CA PRO A 62 1.49 -5.65 -0.06
C PRO A 62 1.87 -6.61 1.07
N SER A 63 3.17 -6.74 1.33
CA SER A 63 3.66 -7.47 2.49
C SER A 63 3.33 -6.72 3.79
N LEU A 64 3.37 -7.42 4.93
CA LEU A 64 3.20 -6.79 6.24
C LEU A 64 4.21 -5.67 6.49
N ALA A 65 5.45 -5.83 5.99
CA ALA A 65 6.50 -4.82 6.06
C ALA A 65 6.13 -3.56 5.24
N ALA A 66 5.60 -3.75 4.02
CA ALA A 66 5.14 -2.63 3.18
C ALA A 66 3.97 -1.89 3.82
N LEU A 67 2.98 -2.62 4.36
CA LEU A 67 1.85 -2.02 5.07
C LEU A 67 2.30 -1.25 6.31
N SER A 68 3.25 -1.79 7.07
CA SER A 68 3.81 -1.13 8.27
C SER A 68 4.55 0.16 7.92
N HIS A 69 5.37 0.14 6.88
CA HIS A 69 6.05 1.32 6.38
C HIS A 69 5.05 2.41 5.95
N ILE A 70 4.06 2.03 5.13
CA ILE A 70 3.04 2.96 4.61
C ILE A 70 2.17 3.52 5.72
N ALA A 71 1.72 2.69 6.68
CA ALA A 71 0.95 3.15 7.83
C ALA A 71 1.73 4.21 8.62
N LYS A 72 3.03 3.97 8.87
CA LYS A 72 3.92 4.92 9.55
C LYS A 72 4.07 6.22 8.74
N ARG A 73 4.21 6.14 7.41
CA ARG A 73 4.30 7.32 6.54
C ARG A 73 3.02 8.13 6.48
N LEU A 74 1.87 7.46 6.51
CA LEU A 74 0.55 8.09 6.57
C LEU A 74 0.17 8.58 7.97
N GLY A 75 0.93 8.21 9.00
CA GLY A 75 0.63 8.57 10.40
C GLY A 75 -0.65 7.91 10.92
N VAL A 76 -0.92 6.67 10.49
CA VAL A 76 -2.09 5.89 10.93
C VAL A 76 -1.64 4.55 11.52
N ARG A 77 -2.52 3.92 12.32
CA ARG A 77 -2.31 2.54 12.76
C ARG A 77 -2.43 1.60 11.57
N LEU A 78 -1.65 0.51 11.57
CA LEU A 78 -1.71 -0.54 10.55
C LEU A 78 -3.14 -1.06 10.33
N ALA A 79 -3.87 -1.32 11.41
CA ALA A 79 -5.27 -1.77 11.38
C ALA A 79 -6.21 -0.80 10.64
N ALA A 80 -5.89 0.49 10.56
CA ALA A 80 -6.69 1.45 9.81
C ALA A 80 -6.64 1.20 8.29
N LEU A 81 -5.57 0.58 7.78
CA LEU A 81 -5.48 0.18 6.37
C LEU A 81 -6.40 -1.02 6.07
N LEU A 82 -6.67 -1.85 7.09
CA LEU A 82 -7.39 -3.13 6.98
C LEU A 82 -8.83 -3.10 7.51
N ARG A 83 -9.34 -1.93 7.92
CA ARG A 83 -10.70 -1.82 8.49
C ARG A 83 -11.78 -2.21 7.48
N ASP A 84 -12.92 -2.74 7.91
CA ASP A 84 -14.09 -3.02 7.04
C ASP A 84 -13.78 -3.94 5.83
N LEU A 85 -12.78 -4.82 5.98
CA LEU A 85 -12.42 -5.80 4.97
C LEU A 85 -13.39 -6.98 4.96
#